data_AF-A0A7M3ZXI9-F1
#
_entry.id   AF-A0A7M3ZXI9-F1
#
_cell.length_a   1.000
_cell.length_b   1.000
_cell.length_c   1.000
_cell.angle_alpha   90.00
_cell.angle_beta   90.00
_cell.angle_gamma   90.00
#
_symmetry.space_group_name_H-M   'P 1'
#
loop_
_entity.id
_entity.type
_entity.pdbx_description
1 polymer ?
#
loop_
_entity_poly.entity_id
_entity_poly.type
_entity_poly.pdbx_seq_one_letter_code
_entity_poly.pdbx_strand_id
1 'polypeptide(L)'
;MDEGRLVLIEGDALTVRWPNDISRLVANIPYQISSPLIDAITRHHRNPTTDPLRDVVVLVQEEFAERVVMEYESDVGSLGMVVALDFDVDLGRRIPPHAFSPMPKVHSRLLRMTPHDEEWPCDRRLLVQMIRTAFEQRRKKLKKTLQKPPRRLGRVPGWHATRWKRAYRSMEHDPRLQRRPETLELDEWAELGADFSSCEEEA
;
A
#
# COMPACT_ATOMS: atom_id res chain seq x y z
N MET A 1 15.12 34.99 11.63
CA MET A 1 14.59 33.63 11.39
C MET A 1 15.45 32.72 12.23
N ASP A 2 14.89 31.99 13.20
CA ASP A 2 15.70 31.11 14.05
C ASP A 2 16.38 30.05 13.20
N GLU A 3 17.70 30.10 13.17
CA GLU A 3 18.54 29.07 12.58
C GLU A 3 18.27 27.75 13.33
N GLY A 4 17.71 26.75 12.64
CA GLY A 4 17.46 25.42 13.19
C GLY A 4 16.00 24.93 13.16
N ARG A 5 15.00 25.78 12.86
CA ARG A 5 13.59 25.33 12.72
C ARG A 5 13.22 24.80 11.34
N LEU A 6 14.05 25.03 10.32
CA LEU A 6 13.83 24.59 8.95
C LEU A 6 15.14 24.05 8.37
N VAL A 7 15.08 22.83 7.86
CA VAL A 7 16.14 22.22 7.05
C VAL A 7 15.58 22.04 5.65
N LEU A 8 16.19 22.71 4.67
CA LEU A 8 15.81 22.56 3.26
C LEU A 8 16.70 21.49 2.61
N ILE A 9 16.06 20.48 2.05
CA ILE A 9 16.71 19.45 1.25
C ILE A 9 16.19 19.62 -0.18
N GLU A 10 17.06 20.05 -1.10
CA GLU A 10 16.73 20.21 -2.51
C GLU A 10 16.89 18.87 -3.25
N GLY A 11 15.83 18.41 -3.91
CA GLY A 11 15.85 17.19 -4.72
C GLY A 11 14.46 16.67 -5.08
N ASP A 12 14.42 15.63 -5.91
CA ASP A 12 13.18 14.90 -6.19
C ASP A 12 12.83 14.03 -4.97
N ALA A 13 11.64 14.26 -4.39
CA ALA A 13 11.12 13.54 -3.23
C ALA A 13 11.10 12.01 -3.39
N LEU A 14 11.05 11.49 -4.63
CA LEU A 14 11.07 10.05 -4.91
C LEU A 14 12.48 9.43 -4.86
N THR A 15 13.52 10.25 -4.95
CA THR A 15 14.92 9.78 -5.06
C THR A 15 15.81 10.27 -3.92
N VAL A 16 15.50 11.43 -3.35
CA VAL A 16 16.25 12.00 -2.24
C VAL A 16 16.09 11.14 -0.99
N ARG A 17 17.16 11.05 -0.19
CA ARG A 17 17.11 10.35 1.09
C ARG A 17 16.37 11.20 2.11
N TRP A 18 15.26 10.68 2.60
CA TRP A 18 14.49 11.34 3.66
C TRP A 18 15.21 11.18 5.01
N PRO A 19 15.17 12.20 5.88
CA PRO A 19 15.58 12.07 7.28
C PRO A 19 14.89 10.87 7.94
N ASN A 20 15.63 10.14 8.78
CA ASN A 20 15.11 8.92 9.43
C ASN A 20 14.16 9.24 10.59
N ASP A 21 14.17 10.47 11.10
CA ASP A 21 13.44 10.96 12.27
C ASP A 21 12.14 11.68 11.92
N ILE A 22 11.65 11.51 10.67
CA ILE A 22 10.34 12.06 10.28
C ILE A 22 9.25 11.31 11.06
N SER A 23 8.53 12.04 11.90
CA SER A 23 7.37 11.51 12.63
C SER A 23 6.02 11.96 12.07
N ARG A 24 5.98 13.00 11.25
CA ARG A 24 4.76 13.50 10.60
C ARG A 24 5.09 14.00 9.20
N LEU A 25 4.17 13.79 8.26
CA LEU A 25 4.35 14.21 6.88
C LEU A 25 3.19 15.06 6.41
N VAL A 26 3.50 16.18 5.78
CA VAL A 26 2.54 16.99 5.03
C VAL A 26 3.05 17.21 3.62
N ALA A 27 2.19 17.06 2.61
CA ALA A 27 2.59 17.29 1.22
C ALA A 27 1.44 17.78 0.36
N ASN A 28 1.74 18.70 -0.55
CA ASN A 28 0.90 18.97 -1.71
C ASN A 28 1.50 18.25 -2.92
N ILE A 29 0.89 17.13 -3.33
CA ILE A 29 1.53 16.19 -4.25
C ILE A 29 1.13 16.51 -5.69
N PRO A 30 2.09 16.74 -6.61
CA PRO A 30 1.80 16.79 -8.03
C PRO A 30 1.17 15.48 -8.49
N TYR A 31 0.05 15.57 -9.22
CA TYR A 31 -0.82 14.44 -9.49
C TYR A 31 -0.15 13.26 -10.21
N GLN A 32 0.89 13.54 -11.01
CA GLN A 32 1.64 12.52 -11.74
C GLN A 32 2.44 11.59 -10.82
N ILE A 33 2.74 12.02 -9.59
CA ILE A 33 3.58 11.28 -8.65
C ILE A 33 2.83 10.84 -7.38
N SER A 34 1.50 10.98 -7.32
CA SER A 34 0.71 10.58 -6.14
C SER A 34 0.94 9.13 -5.75
N SER A 35 0.76 8.18 -6.67
CA SER A 35 0.97 6.75 -6.38
C SER A 35 2.40 6.41 -5.92
N PRO A 36 3.47 6.77 -6.66
CA PRO A 36 4.83 6.45 -6.22
C PRO A 36 5.24 7.15 -4.93
N LEU A 37 4.68 8.33 -4.63
CA LEU A 37 4.97 9.04 -3.38
C LEU A 37 4.27 8.40 -2.18
N ILE A 38 2.99 7.99 -2.30
CA ILE A 38 2.32 7.16 -1.28
C ILE A 38 3.12 5.87 -1.04
N ASP A 39 3.55 5.19 -2.10
CA ASP A 39 4.41 4.01 -2.01
C ASP A 39 5.77 4.28 -1.31
N ALA A 40 6.31 5.51 -1.42
CA ALA A 40 7.51 5.93 -0.70
C ALA A 40 7.22 6.16 0.79
N ILE A 41 6.10 6.79 1.12
CA ILE A 41 5.64 7.02 2.50
C ILE A 41 5.45 5.68 3.22
N THR A 42 4.70 4.75 2.62
CA THR A 42 4.46 3.41 3.19
C THR A 42 5.76 2.64 3.37
N ARG A 43 6.72 2.75 2.44
CA ARG A 43 8.05 2.12 2.59
C ARG A 43 8.89 2.77 3.68
N HIS A 44 8.82 4.09 3.82
CA HIS A 44 9.48 4.82 4.89
C HIS A 44 8.95 4.35 6.24
N HIS A 45 7.62 4.36 6.44
CA HIS A 45 6.99 3.88 7.67
C HIS A 45 7.37 2.43 8.04
N ARG A 46 7.43 1.53 7.06
CA ARG A 46 7.83 0.12 7.27
C ARG A 46 9.32 -0.10 7.49
N ASN A 47 10.17 0.92 7.34
CA ASN A 47 11.61 0.73 7.46
C ASN A 47 12.01 0.65 8.95
N PRO A 48 12.60 -0.47 9.42
CA PRO A 48 12.99 -0.60 10.82
C PRO A 48 14.10 0.36 11.25
N THR A 49 14.74 1.09 10.33
CA THR A 49 15.78 2.08 10.62
C THR A 49 15.27 3.52 10.64
N THR A 50 13.96 3.73 10.57
CA THR A 50 13.32 5.06 10.63
C THR A 50 12.33 5.10 11.78
N ASP A 51 12.09 6.29 12.31
CA ASP A 51 11.05 6.51 13.30
C ASP A 51 9.68 6.21 12.66
N PRO A 52 8.75 5.62 13.43
CA PRO A 52 7.41 5.40 12.93
C PRO A 52 6.73 6.75 12.71
N LEU A 53 6.15 6.91 11.52
CA LEU A 53 5.18 7.98 11.28
C LEU A 53 4.07 7.92 12.34
N ARG A 54 3.50 9.09 12.65
CA ARG A 54 2.35 9.26 13.55
C ARG A 54 1.13 9.83 12.83
N ASP A 55 1.36 10.56 11.74
CA ASP A 55 0.32 11.18 10.93
C ASP A 55 0.87 11.57 9.57
N VAL A 56 0.07 11.40 8.53
CA VAL A 56 0.38 11.79 7.17
C VAL A 56 -0.83 12.52 6.59
N VAL A 57 -0.64 13.76 6.15
CA VAL A 57 -1.71 14.55 5.51
C VAL A 57 -1.24 15.03 4.16
N VAL A 58 -1.84 14.52 3.10
CA VAL A 58 -1.45 14.85 1.74
C VAL A 58 -2.61 15.44 0.95
N LEU A 59 -2.31 16.37 0.06
CA LEU A 59 -3.26 16.89 -0.91
C LEU A 59 -3.04 16.20 -2.25
N VAL A 60 -4.09 15.54 -2.75
CA VAL A 60 -4.10 14.75 -3.99
C VAL A 60 -5.37 15.06 -4.78
N GLN A 61 -5.51 14.51 -5.99
CA GLN A 61 -6.79 14.57 -6.73
C GLN A 61 -7.89 13.86 -5.95
N GLU A 62 -9.12 14.37 -6.03
CA GLU A 62 -10.28 13.78 -5.35
C GLU A 62 -10.49 12.31 -5.71
N GLU A 63 -10.57 11.99 -7.01
CA GLU A 63 -10.71 10.59 -7.49
C GLU A 63 -9.56 9.69 -6.99
N PHE A 64 -8.34 10.21 -6.91
CA PHE A 64 -7.22 9.45 -6.38
C PHE A 64 -7.39 9.17 -4.88
N ALA A 65 -7.82 10.16 -4.09
CA ALA A 65 -8.08 9.99 -2.66
C ALA A 65 -9.17 8.93 -2.41
N GLU A 66 -10.28 9.01 -3.15
CA GLU A 66 -11.39 8.03 -3.10
C GLU A 66 -10.87 6.61 -3.39
N ARG A 67 -9.99 6.46 -4.39
CA ARG A 67 -9.35 5.19 -4.71
C ARG A 67 -8.39 4.65 -3.66
N VAL A 68 -7.79 5.51 -2.83
CA VAL A 68 -6.94 5.04 -1.72
C VAL A 68 -7.80 4.59 -0.55
N VAL A 69 -8.90 5.29 -0.26
CA VAL A 69 -9.84 4.94 0.82
C VAL A 69 -10.66 3.69 0.48
N MET A 70 -10.91 3.42 -0.80
CA MET A 70 -11.63 2.24 -1.28
C MET A 70 -13.06 2.13 -0.73
N GLU A 71 -13.81 3.24 -0.75
CA GLU A 71 -15.20 3.28 -0.26
C GLU A 71 -16.14 2.36 -1.07
N TYR A 72 -15.90 2.24 -2.38
CA TYR A 72 -16.68 1.38 -3.26
C TYR A 72 -15.83 0.23 -3.86
N GLU A 73 -16.46 -0.88 -4.22
CA GLU A 73 -15.78 -2.03 -4.86
C GLU A 73 -15.04 -1.62 -6.16
N SER A 74 -15.57 -0.62 -6.88
CA SER A 74 -14.94 -0.06 -8.08
C SER A 74 -13.54 0.50 -7.81
N ASP A 75 -13.32 0.99 -6.59
CA ASP A 75 -12.16 1.76 -6.16
C ASP A 75 -11.06 0.85 -5.62
N VAL A 76 -11.44 -0.33 -5.13
CA VAL A 76 -10.54 -1.34 -4.59
C VAL A 76 -9.40 -1.63 -5.56
N GLY A 77 -8.19 -1.37 -5.09
CA GLY A 77 -6.97 -1.44 -5.86
C GLY A 77 -5.77 -1.79 -4.98
N SER A 78 -4.68 -2.22 -5.62
CA SER A 78 -3.48 -2.64 -4.90
C SER A 78 -2.86 -1.55 -4.03
N LEU A 79 -2.94 -0.28 -4.44
CA LEU A 79 -2.39 0.82 -3.65
C LEU A 79 -3.17 1.00 -2.34
N GLY A 80 -4.49 1.14 -2.41
CA GLY A 80 -5.36 1.29 -1.24
C GLY A 80 -5.21 0.11 -0.29
N MET A 81 -5.26 -1.13 -0.79
CA MET A 81 -5.07 -2.33 0.05
C MET A 81 -3.69 -2.37 0.70
N VAL A 82 -2.63 -2.01 -0.02
CA VAL A 82 -1.27 -2.00 0.56
C VAL A 82 -1.09 -0.89 1.60
N VAL A 83 -1.80 0.23 1.45
CA VAL A 83 -1.84 1.32 2.43
C VAL A 83 -2.61 0.87 3.68
N ALA A 84 -3.78 0.25 3.51
CA ALA A 84 -4.63 -0.23 4.59
C ALA A 84 -3.99 -1.32 5.47
N LEU A 85 -2.86 -1.91 5.04
CA LEU A 85 -2.07 -2.81 5.90
C LEU A 85 -1.32 -2.07 7.02
N ASP A 86 -1.14 -0.75 6.92
CA ASP A 86 -0.36 0.05 7.86
C ASP A 86 -1.12 1.28 8.38
N PHE A 87 -2.12 1.77 7.66
CA PHE A 87 -2.77 3.05 7.94
C PHE A 87 -4.29 2.96 7.83
N ASP A 88 -4.97 3.59 8.78
CA ASP A 88 -6.34 4.05 8.63
C ASP A 88 -6.34 5.28 7.72
N VAL A 89 -7.25 5.30 6.73
CA VAL A 89 -7.27 6.35 5.71
C VAL A 89 -8.60 7.08 5.68
N ASP A 90 -8.56 8.40 5.85
CA ASP A 90 -9.76 9.25 5.89
C ASP A 90 -9.74 10.32 4.79
N LEU A 91 -10.91 10.57 4.19
CA LEU A 91 -11.14 11.71 3.30
C LEU A 91 -11.37 12.99 4.10
N GLY A 92 -10.37 13.87 4.10
CA GLY A 92 -10.45 15.20 4.69
C GLY A 92 -11.20 16.20 3.83
N ARG A 93 -10.84 17.48 3.93
CA ARG A 93 -11.49 18.58 3.23
C ARG A 93 -11.36 18.47 1.70
N ARG A 94 -12.45 18.73 0.98
CA ARG A 94 -12.46 18.98 -0.46
C ARG A 94 -11.99 20.39 -0.79
N ILE A 95 -11.07 20.52 -1.74
CA ILE A 95 -10.50 21.79 -2.16
C ILE A 95 -10.88 22.06 -3.63
N PRO A 96 -11.56 23.18 -3.91
CA PRO A 96 -11.99 23.50 -5.26
C PRO A 96 -10.82 23.98 -6.13
N PRO A 97 -10.90 23.83 -7.47
CA PRO A 97 -9.77 24.16 -8.34
C PRO A 97 -9.36 25.64 -8.31
N HIS A 98 -10.29 26.56 -8.05
CA HIS A 98 -10.02 28.00 -7.99
C HIS A 98 -9.14 28.40 -6.79
N ALA A 99 -8.83 27.47 -5.87
CA ALA A 99 -7.88 27.69 -4.79
C ALA A 99 -6.40 27.56 -5.22
N PHE A 100 -6.12 27.20 -6.48
CA PHE A 100 -4.78 26.97 -7.00
C PHE A 100 -4.42 27.92 -8.14
N SER A 101 -3.12 28.15 -8.33
CA SER A 101 -2.56 28.88 -9.48
C SER A 101 -1.35 28.12 -10.05
N PRO A 102 -1.40 27.66 -11.31
CA PRO A 102 -2.56 27.70 -12.22
C PRO A 102 -3.71 26.79 -11.74
N MET A 103 -4.94 27.13 -12.16
CA MET A 103 -6.15 26.39 -11.79
C MET A 103 -6.19 25.00 -12.47
N PRO A 104 -6.28 23.89 -11.73
CA PRO A 104 -6.47 22.56 -12.31
C PRO A 104 -7.90 22.36 -12.83
N LYS A 105 -8.13 21.27 -13.57
CA LYS A 105 -9.46 20.91 -14.11
C LYS A 105 -10.33 20.12 -13.13
N VAL A 106 -9.74 19.62 -12.05
CA VAL A 106 -10.36 18.69 -11.11
C VAL A 106 -10.20 19.17 -9.68
N HIS A 107 -11.07 18.69 -8.80
CA HIS A 107 -10.98 18.95 -7.37
C HIS A 107 -9.80 18.20 -6.75
N SER A 108 -9.26 18.78 -5.68
CA SER A 108 -8.32 18.11 -4.79
C SER A 108 -9.02 17.69 -3.51
N ARG A 109 -8.44 16.74 -2.80
CA ARG A 109 -8.93 16.26 -1.50
C ARG A 109 -7.74 16.08 -0.56
N LEU A 110 -7.89 16.53 0.68
CA LEU A 110 -6.97 16.11 1.74
C LEU A 110 -7.21 14.62 2.02
N LEU A 111 -6.14 13.85 2.02
CA LEU A 111 -6.11 12.45 2.40
C LEU A 111 -5.27 12.36 3.68
N ARG A 112 -5.87 11.87 4.76
CA ARG A 112 -5.15 11.61 6.01
C ARG A 112 -4.88 10.11 6.10
N MET A 113 -3.66 9.73 6.44
CA MET A 113 -3.27 8.35 6.72
C MET A 113 -2.71 8.31 8.15
N THR A 114 -3.43 7.63 9.05
CA THR A 114 -3.06 7.47 10.45
C THR A 114 -2.52 6.05 10.65
N PRO A 115 -1.25 5.88 11.04
CA PRO A 115 -0.70 4.55 11.29
C PRO A 115 -1.46 3.82 12.38
N HIS A 116 -1.66 2.52 12.20
CA HIS A 116 -2.22 1.62 13.21
C HIS A 116 -1.25 0.48 13.51
N ASP A 117 -1.44 -0.15 14.68
CA ASP A 117 -0.59 -1.23 15.16
C ASP A 117 -1.18 -2.63 14.91
N GLU A 118 -2.10 -2.76 13.92
CA GLU A 118 -2.72 -4.05 13.54
C GLU A 118 -1.67 -5.15 13.29
N GLU A 119 -1.84 -6.26 14.01
CA GLU A 119 -1.02 -7.45 13.91
C GLU A 119 -1.62 -8.43 12.89
N TRP A 120 -0.92 -8.61 11.77
CA TRP A 120 -1.36 -9.53 10.72
C TRP A 120 -0.92 -10.97 11.04
N PRO A 121 -1.73 -11.99 10.71
CA PRO A 121 -1.43 -13.41 10.95
C PRO A 121 -0.29 -13.97 10.09
N CYS A 122 0.32 -13.16 9.22
CA CYS A 122 1.49 -13.52 8.44
C CYS A 122 2.39 -12.30 8.17
N ASP A 123 3.57 -12.53 7.59
CA ASP A 123 4.50 -11.44 7.24
C ASP A 123 3.80 -10.42 6.31
N ARG A 124 3.68 -9.18 6.77
CA ARG A 124 3.08 -8.08 6.01
C ARG A 124 3.70 -7.92 4.61
N ARG A 125 5.00 -8.19 4.45
CA ARG A 125 5.69 -8.14 3.15
C ARG A 125 5.14 -9.20 2.18
N LEU A 126 4.73 -10.37 2.69
CA LEU A 126 4.05 -11.39 1.90
C LEU A 126 2.72 -10.86 1.36
N LEU A 127 1.87 -10.29 2.23
CA LEU A 127 0.59 -9.70 1.83
C LEU A 127 0.76 -8.65 0.74
N VAL A 128 1.73 -7.74 0.91
CA VAL A 128 2.07 -6.74 -0.11
C VAL A 128 2.44 -7.39 -1.45
N GLN A 129 3.23 -8.48 -1.45
CA GLN A 129 3.58 -9.18 -2.69
C GLN A 129 2.37 -9.91 -3.30
N MET A 130 1.53 -10.54 -2.49
CA MET A 130 0.32 -11.25 -2.93
C MET A 130 -0.67 -10.29 -3.58
N ILE A 131 -1.04 -9.22 -2.87
CA ILE A 131 -1.96 -8.18 -3.34
C ILE A 131 -1.43 -7.57 -4.64
N ARG A 132 -0.17 -7.08 -4.66
CA ARG A 132 0.39 -6.46 -5.88
C ARG A 132 0.36 -7.40 -7.08
N THR A 133 0.78 -8.66 -6.89
CA THR A 133 0.79 -9.67 -7.97
C THR A 133 -0.63 -9.96 -8.47
N ALA A 134 -1.60 -10.03 -7.56
CA ALA A 134 -2.98 -10.30 -7.91
C ALA A 134 -3.60 -9.18 -8.76
N PHE A 135 -3.37 -7.93 -8.38
CA PHE A 135 -3.92 -6.76 -9.07
C PHE A 135 -3.23 -6.43 -10.40
N GLU A 136 -2.06 -7.02 -10.72
CA GLU A 136 -1.48 -6.96 -12.09
C GLU A 136 -2.49 -7.46 -13.14
N GLN A 137 -3.38 -8.38 -12.76
CA GLN A 137 -4.45 -8.89 -13.60
C GLN A 137 -5.80 -8.84 -12.87
N ARG A 138 -6.20 -7.67 -12.35
CA ARG A 138 -7.46 -7.44 -11.59
C ARG A 138 -8.66 -8.27 -12.07
N ARG A 139 -8.94 -8.31 -13.38
CA ARG A 139 -10.11 -9.02 -13.93
C ARG A 139 -10.00 -10.56 -13.95
N LYS A 140 -8.88 -11.14 -13.50
CA LYS A 140 -8.63 -12.59 -13.45
C LYS A 140 -8.78 -13.10 -12.02
N LYS A 141 -9.24 -14.33 -11.87
CA LYS A 141 -9.36 -15.00 -10.58
C LYS A 141 -7.99 -15.17 -9.91
N LEU A 142 -7.96 -15.19 -8.58
CA LEU A 142 -6.75 -15.40 -7.77
C LEU A 142 -6.01 -16.70 -8.14
N LYS A 143 -6.73 -17.76 -8.51
CA LYS A 143 -6.15 -19.00 -9.06
C LYS A 143 -5.24 -18.74 -10.26
N LYS A 144 -5.52 -17.74 -11.09
CA LYS A 144 -4.68 -17.39 -12.24
C LYS A 144 -3.56 -16.43 -11.89
N THR A 145 -3.82 -15.47 -11.01
CA THR A 145 -2.86 -14.42 -10.69
C THR A 145 -1.79 -14.88 -9.71
N LEU A 146 -2.14 -15.72 -8.73
CA LEU A 146 -1.23 -16.26 -7.71
C LEU A 146 -0.57 -17.59 -8.10
N GLN A 147 -0.88 -18.15 -9.27
CA GLN A 147 -0.28 -19.40 -9.76
C GLN A 147 1.25 -19.32 -9.88
N LYS A 148 1.77 -18.12 -10.18
CA LYS A 148 3.20 -17.87 -10.32
C LYS A 148 3.70 -17.08 -9.10
N PRO A 149 4.94 -17.35 -8.64
CA PRO A 149 5.54 -16.57 -7.57
C PRO A 149 5.59 -15.06 -7.90
N PRO A 150 5.35 -14.18 -6.92
CA PRO A 150 5.55 -12.75 -7.06
C PRO A 150 6.96 -12.39 -7.53
N ARG A 151 7.08 -11.37 -8.38
CA ARG A 151 8.38 -10.93 -8.93
C ARG A 151 9.42 -10.57 -7.88
N ARG A 152 8.98 -10.02 -6.74
CA ARG A 152 9.85 -9.57 -5.64
C ARG A 152 9.69 -10.44 -4.39
N LEU A 153 9.31 -11.71 -4.57
CA LEU A 153 9.12 -12.66 -3.47
C LEU A 153 10.36 -12.79 -2.56
N GLY A 154 11.57 -12.74 -3.13
CA GLY A 154 12.81 -12.82 -2.37
C GLY A 154 13.06 -11.65 -1.39
N ARG A 155 12.19 -10.63 -1.35
CA ARG A 155 12.20 -9.58 -0.31
C ARG A 155 11.49 -10.00 0.98
N VAL A 156 10.77 -11.12 0.94
CA VAL A 156 10.07 -11.69 2.09
C VAL A 156 10.99 -12.78 2.66
N PRO A 157 11.49 -12.65 3.89
CA PRO A 157 12.33 -13.66 4.53
C PRO A 157 11.70 -15.05 4.47
N GLY A 158 12.50 -16.08 4.20
CA GLY A 158 12.03 -17.48 4.12
C GLY A 158 11.23 -17.84 2.87
N TRP A 159 10.90 -16.88 1.99
CA TRP A 159 10.12 -17.15 0.79
C TRP A 159 10.97 -17.26 -0.48
N HIS A 160 10.71 -18.33 -1.24
CA HIS A 160 11.33 -18.59 -2.55
C HIS A 160 10.33 -19.29 -3.48
N ALA A 161 10.66 -19.36 -4.77
CA ALA A 161 9.75 -19.87 -5.80
C ALA A 161 9.23 -21.29 -5.54
N THR A 162 10.07 -22.18 -5.01
CA THR A 162 9.68 -23.57 -4.68
C THR A 162 8.67 -23.60 -3.53
N ARG A 163 8.92 -22.86 -2.44
CA ARG A 163 7.97 -22.74 -1.31
C ARG A 163 6.62 -22.19 -1.77
N TRP A 164 6.64 -21.14 -2.59
CA TRP A 164 5.42 -20.58 -3.18
C TRP A 164 4.62 -21.60 -3.99
N LYS A 165 5.28 -22.35 -4.87
CA LYS A 165 4.60 -23.38 -5.68
C LYS A 165 4.02 -24.48 -4.80
N ARG A 166 4.66 -24.84 -3.69
CA ARG A 166 4.14 -25.83 -2.73
C ARG A 166 2.89 -25.29 -2.03
N ALA A 167 2.97 -24.11 -1.42
CA ALA A 167 1.84 -23.44 -0.76
C ALA A 167 0.65 -23.23 -1.72
N TYR A 168 0.89 -22.79 -2.95
CA TYR A 168 -0.18 -22.65 -3.93
C TYR A 168 -0.86 -23.98 -4.27
N ARG A 169 -0.12 -25.11 -4.31
CA ARG A 169 -0.68 -26.43 -4.64
C ARG A 169 -1.54 -26.99 -3.51
N SER A 170 -1.13 -26.84 -2.25
CA SER A 170 -1.96 -27.26 -1.11
C SER A 170 -3.28 -26.48 -1.06
N MET A 171 -3.27 -25.23 -1.52
CA MET A 171 -4.44 -24.35 -1.58
C MET A 171 -5.25 -24.48 -2.88
N GLU A 172 -4.98 -25.43 -3.78
CA GLU A 172 -5.58 -25.42 -5.14
C GLU A 172 -7.13 -25.46 -5.16
N HIS A 173 -7.73 -26.04 -4.12
CA HIS A 173 -9.18 -26.18 -3.94
C HIS A 173 -9.80 -25.11 -3.05
N ASP A 174 -9.00 -24.15 -2.55
CA ASP A 174 -9.49 -23.09 -1.69
C ASP A 174 -10.51 -22.19 -2.44
N PRO A 175 -11.69 -21.91 -1.85
CA PRO A 175 -12.73 -21.12 -2.51
C PRO A 175 -12.30 -19.67 -2.78
N ARG A 176 -11.43 -19.07 -1.97
CA ARG A 176 -10.91 -17.70 -2.18
C ARG A 176 -10.12 -17.63 -3.48
N LEU A 177 -9.43 -18.69 -3.90
CA LEU A 177 -8.74 -18.72 -5.19
C LEU A 177 -9.70 -18.59 -6.39
N GLN A 178 -11.00 -18.85 -6.23
CA GLN A 178 -11.99 -18.69 -7.29
C GLN A 178 -12.52 -17.27 -7.46
N ARG A 179 -12.17 -16.36 -6.53
CA ARG A 179 -12.60 -14.96 -6.51
C ARG A 179 -11.63 -14.06 -7.26
N ARG A 180 -12.04 -12.81 -7.51
CA ARG A 180 -11.17 -11.76 -8.07
C ARG A 180 -10.53 -10.95 -6.95
N PRO A 181 -9.36 -10.33 -7.17
CA PRO A 181 -8.65 -9.56 -6.16
C PRO A 181 -9.51 -8.49 -5.49
N GLU A 182 -10.30 -7.76 -6.28
CA GLU A 182 -11.16 -6.65 -5.81
C GLU A 182 -12.33 -7.11 -4.93
N THR A 183 -12.64 -8.41 -4.92
CA THR A 183 -13.77 -8.94 -4.16
C THR A 183 -13.36 -9.43 -2.78
N LEU A 184 -12.07 -9.57 -2.48
CA LEU A 184 -11.60 -10.04 -1.16
C LEU A 184 -11.44 -8.86 -0.20
N GLU A 185 -11.93 -9.03 1.02
CA GLU A 185 -11.65 -8.11 2.12
C GLU A 185 -10.22 -8.27 2.63
N LEU A 186 -9.73 -7.29 3.38
CA LEU A 186 -8.35 -7.28 3.89
C LEU A 186 -8.06 -8.46 4.83
N ASP A 187 -9.02 -8.83 5.68
CA ASP A 187 -8.91 -9.98 6.58
C ASP A 187 -8.82 -11.30 5.79
N GLU A 188 -9.58 -11.42 4.70
CA GLU A 188 -9.53 -12.62 3.85
C GLU A 188 -8.19 -12.74 3.12
N TRP A 189 -7.58 -11.59 2.76
CA TRP A 189 -6.20 -11.55 2.27
C TRP A 189 -5.20 -11.99 3.33
N ALA A 190 -5.39 -11.53 4.56
CA ALA A 190 -4.54 -11.84 5.70
C ALA A 190 -4.56 -13.35 6.02
N GLU A 191 -5.76 -13.93 6.11
CA GLU A 191 -5.96 -15.38 6.27
C GLU A 191 -5.34 -16.17 5.12
N LEU A 192 -5.55 -15.75 3.86
CA LEU A 192 -4.98 -16.43 2.71
C LEU A 192 -3.44 -16.42 2.77
N GLY A 193 -2.84 -15.31 3.24
CA GLY A 193 -1.40 -15.21 3.47
C GLY A 193 -0.89 -16.09 4.61
N ALA A 194 -1.67 -16.23 5.68
CA ALA A 194 -1.38 -17.13 6.79
C ALA A 194 -1.39 -18.59 6.35
N ASP A 195 -2.39 -18.99 5.57
CA ASP A 195 -2.49 -20.36 5.03
C ASP A 195 -1.37 -20.67 4.03
N PHE A 196 -0.95 -19.66 3.25
CA PHE A 196 0.24 -19.78 2.41
C PHE A 196 1.51 -20.01 3.25
N SER A 197 1.56 -19.45 4.46
CA SER A 197 2.71 -19.55 5.36
C SER A 197 2.75 -20.86 6.15
N SER A 198 1.60 -21.39 6.56
CA SER A 198 1.48 -22.63 7.36
C SER A 198 1.89 -23.91 6.61
N CYS A 199 1.97 -23.85 5.27
CA CYS A 199 2.45 -24.93 4.41
C CYS A 199 3.96 -25.26 4.56
N GLU A 200 4.58 -24.86 5.67
CA GLU A 200 5.96 -25.20 6.07
C GLU A 200 6.07 -26.45 6.92
N GLU A 201 5.05 -26.84 7.68
CA GLU A 201 5.23 -27.74 8.83
C GLU A 201 5.30 -29.25 8.51
N GLU A 202 5.18 -29.69 7.26
CA GLU A 202 5.18 -31.12 6.89
C GLU A 202 6.45 -31.59 6.14
N ALA A 203 7.63 -31.07 6.45
CA ALA A 203 8.90 -31.56 5.84
C ALA A 203 9.96 -31.92 6.86
#